data_AF-A0A2V6TM68-F1
#
_entry.id   AF-A0A2V6TM68-F1
#
_cell.length_a   1.000
_cell.length_b   1.000
_cell.length_c   1.000
_cell.angle_alpha   90.00
_cell.angle_beta   90.00
_cell.angle_gamma   90.00
#
_symmetry.space_group_name_H-M   'P 1'
#
loop_
_entity.id
_entity.type
_entity.pdbx_description
1 polymer ?
#
loop_
_entity_poly.entity_id
_entity_poly.type
_entity_poly.pdbx_seq_one_letter_code
_entity_poly.pdbx_strand_id
1 'polypeptide(L)' 'CDLDAIRVGHRVKVVFKPTDGGPPVPMFTPA' A
#
# COMPACT_ATOMS: atom_id res chain seq x y z
N CYS A 1 -5.38 11.72 1.45
CA CYS A 1 -4.12 11.12 0.98
C CYS A 1 -3.23 12.28 0.58
N ASP A 2 -2.07 12.43 1.21
CA ASP A 2 -1.12 13.50 0.89
C ASP A 2 0.03 12.90 0.06
N LEU A 3 0.11 13.29 -1.21
CA LEU A 3 1.14 12.78 -2.13
C LEU A 3 2.48 13.48 -1.90
N ASP A 4 2.47 14.69 -1.35
CA ASP A 4 3.68 15.42 -0.99
C ASP A 4 4.35 14.81 0.25
N ALA A 5 3.72 13.89 0.95
CA ALA A 5 4.37 13.11 1.99
C ALA A 5 5.19 11.91 1.45
N ILE A 6 5.06 11.55 0.16
CA ILE A 6 5.70 10.34 -0.40
C ILE A 6 7.16 10.63 -0.80
N ARG A 7 8.11 9.82 -0.30
CA ARG A 7 9.55 9.97 -0.54
C ARG A 7 10.23 8.62 -0.75
N VAL A 8 11.34 8.61 -1.48
CA VAL A 8 12.21 7.43 -1.63
C VAL A 8 12.83 7.08 -0.27
N GLY A 9 12.80 5.79 0.11
CA GLY A 9 13.27 5.33 1.42
C GLY A 9 12.22 5.32 2.53
N HIS A 10 10.96 5.64 2.22
CA HIS A 10 9.87 5.54 3.20
C HIS A 10 9.68 4.11 3.71
N ARG A 11 9.54 3.97 5.03
CA ARG A 11 9.14 2.71 5.66
C ARG A 11 7.67 2.45 5.38
N VAL A 12 7.39 1.23 4.94
CA VAL A 12 6.04 0.76 4.61
C VAL A 12 5.76 -0.59 5.26
N LYS A 13 4.48 -0.90 5.43
CA LYS A 13 3.97 -2.22 5.81
C LYS A 13 3.11 -2.80 4.71
N VAL A 14 3.16 -4.12 4.55
CA VAL A 14 2.31 -4.85 3.62
C VAL A 14 0.87 -4.90 4.14
N VAL A 15 -0.09 -4.71 3.24
CA VAL A 15 -1.51 -4.91 3.48
C VAL A 15 -2.10 -5.69 2.32
N PHE A 16 -3.05 -6.57 2.58
CA PHE A 16 -3.79 -7.25 1.51
C PHE A 16 -5.08 -6.50 1.23
N LYS A 17 -5.36 -6.22 -0.04
CA LYS A 17 -6.59 -5.55 -0.48
C LYS A 17 -7.44 -6.49 -1.33
N PRO A 18 -8.77 -6.51 -1.14
CA PRO A 18 -9.66 -7.29 -2.00
C PRO A 18 -9.46 -6.90 -3.46
N THR A 19 -9.51 -7.88 -4.35
CA THR A 19 -9.68 -7.65 -5.78
C THR A 19 -11.12 -7.99 -6.16
N ASP A 20 -11.59 -7.44 -7.28
CA ASP A 20 -12.89 -7.81 -7.81
C ASP A 20 -12.77 -9.17 -8.53
N GLY A 21 -13.52 -10.16 -8.05
CA GLY A 21 -13.54 -11.52 -8.61
C GLY A 21 -12.27 -12.37 -8.40
N GLY A 22 -11.30 -11.92 -7.60
CA GLY A 22 -10.01 -12.60 -7.43
C GLY A 22 -9.52 -12.69 -5.97
N PRO A 23 -8.37 -13.35 -5.76
CA PRO A 23 -7.73 -13.37 -4.45
C PRO A 23 -7.20 -11.97 -4.06
N PRO A 24 -7.13 -11.64 -2.76
CA PRO A 24 -6.57 -10.38 -2.31
C PRO A 24 -5.12 -10.17 -2.75
N VAL A 25 -4.78 -8.96 -3.16
CA VAL A 25 -3.44 -8.59 -3.63
C VAL A 25 -2.65 -7.85 -2.55
N PRO A 26 -1.33 -8.08 -2.45
CA PRO A 26 -0.48 -7.33 -1.55
C PRO A 26 -0.27 -5.90 -2.08
N MET A 27 -0.42 -4.92 -1.19
CA MET A 27 -0.19 -3.49 -1.39
C MET A 27 0.63 -2.96 -0.21
N PHE A 28 1.11 -1.72 -0.30
CA PHE A 28 1.87 -1.08 0.77
C PHE A 28 1.13 0.12 1.36
N THR A 29 1.29 0.32 2.66
CA THR A 29 0.86 1.53 3.36
C THR A 29 2.05 2.11 4.14
N PRO A 30 2.14 3.44 4.33
CA PRO A 30 3.08 4.02 5.28
C PRO A 30 2.98 3.29 6.64
N ALA A 31 4.14 3.04 7.26
CA ALA A 31 4.22 2.33 8.53
C ALA A 31 3.39 3.00 9.63
#